data_AF-A0A969ZQ77-F1
#
_entry.id   AF-A0A969ZQ77-F1
#
_cell.length_a   1.000
_cell.length_b   1.000
_cell.length_c   1.000
_cell.angle_alpha   90.00
_cell.angle_beta   90.00
_cell.angle_gamma   90.00
#
_symmetry.space_group_name_H-M   'P 1'
#
loop_
_entity.id
_entity.type
_entity.pdbx_description
1 polymer ?
#
loop_
_entity_poly.entity_id
_entity_poly.type
_entity_poly.pdbx_seq_one_letter_code
_entity_poly.pdbx_strand_id
1 'polypeptide(L)'
;SMLLTEGWDCPPVDCIVVLRPTKVRSLYQQMVGRGMRTAPNKNELLLLDFLWMTERHDLCRPSALISKDADIAKRIDKKMMDREAGIDLLAAEVEANRDAIQEREDSLARELAAMRNKQRKLVDPIQYAFSIEAEDLANYEPIFAWEQGPATAKQIQFLEKNGIYAESIANCGMASLMIDRIINRMNAGLSTPRHIRCLERYGFRHVGTWTFEAASKMITRIANNGWMLPYGIDAVSYQP
;
A
#
# COMPACT_ATOMS: atom_id res chain seq x y z
N SER A 1 -6.64 7.08 47.89
CA SER A 1 -6.40 8.48 47.52
C SER A 1 -5.53 8.51 46.27
N MET A 2 -5.94 9.20 45.20
CA MET A 2 -5.23 9.27 43.89
C MET A 2 -4.28 10.49 43.81
N LEU A 3 -3.63 10.84 44.93
CA LEU A 3 -2.86 12.09 45.05
C LEU A 3 -1.67 12.19 44.08
N LEU A 4 -1.05 11.05 43.73
CA LEU A 4 0.14 11.00 42.86
C LEU A 4 -0.20 10.79 41.38
N THR A 5 -1.45 10.44 41.06
CA THR A 5 -1.94 10.31 39.67
C THR A 5 -2.63 11.59 39.21
N GLU A 6 -3.28 12.32 40.12
CA GLU A 6 -4.02 13.55 39.87
C GLU A 6 -3.55 14.66 40.81
N GLY A 7 -3.12 15.81 40.27
CA GLY A 7 -2.78 17.01 41.04
C GLY A 7 -1.34 17.12 41.58
N TRP A 8 -0.51 16.08 41.42
CA TRP A 8 0.92 16.15 41.76
C TRP A 8 1.77 16.61 40.58
N ASP A 9 2.53 17.67 40.79
CA ASP A 9 3.41 18.27 39.78
C ASP A 9 4.75 18.68 40.39
N CYS A 10 5.80 17.91 40.11
CA CYS A 10 7.15 18.15 40.62
C CYS A 10 8.17 17.90 39.49
N PRO A 11 8.59 18.93 38.73
CA PRO A 11 9.53 18.78 37.62
C PRO A 11 10.87 18.11 37.94
N PRO A 12 11.48 18.32 39.13
CA PRO A 12 12.76 17.70 39.51
C PRO A 12 12.73 16.17 39.70
N VAL A 13 11.57 15.51 39.66
CA VAL A 13 11.47 14.05 39.83
C VAL A 13 12.29 13.33 38.75
N ASP A 14 13.23 12.50 39.18
CA ASP A 14 14.21 11.76 38.36
C ASP A 14 14.00 10.23 38.41
N CYS A 15 13.12 9.73 39.28
CA CYS A 15 12.79 8.31 39.38
C CYS A 15 11.28 8.08 39.55
N ILE A 16 10.72 7.13 38.80
CA ILE A 16 9.34 6.66 38.93
C ILE A 16 9.33 5.16 39.18
N VAL A 17 8.63 4.74 40.23
CA VAL A 17 8.44 3.33 40.56
C VAL A 17 6.98 2.96 40.36
N VAL A 18 6.71 2.06 39.41
CA VAL A 18 5.35 1.60 39.11
C VAL A 18 5.09 0.29 39.84
N LEU A 19 4.43 0.39 41.00
CA LEU A 19 3.99 -0.76 41.81
C LEU A 19 2.48 -1.03 41.70
N ARG A 20 1.82 -0.41 40.71
CA ARG A 20 0.38 -0.55 40.48
C ARG A 20 0.10 -1.33 39.19
N PRO A 21 -0.60 -2.47 39.25
CA PRO A 21 -1.03 -3.16 38.04
C PRO A 21 -2.06 -2.30 37.31
N THR A 22 -1.67 -1.80 36.14
CA THR A 22 -2.44 -0.77 35.42
C THR A 22 -2.99 -1.32 34.11
N LYS A 23 -4.28 -1.65 34.05
CA LYS A 23 -4.86 -2.21 32.82
C LYS A 23 -4.98 -1.19 31.68
N VAL A 24 -5.03 0.10 31.99
CA VAL A 24 -5.32 1.17 31.04
C VAL A 24 -4.03 1.88 30.62
N ARG A 25 -3.74 1.91 29.31
CA ARG A 25 -2.53 2.54 28.75
C ARG A 25 -2.39 4.01 29.13
N SER A 26 -3.47 4.78 29.02
CA SER A 26 -3.44 6.22 29.32
C SER A 26 -3.09 6.52 30.78
N LEU A 27 -3.56 5.70 31.72
CA LEU A 27 -3.22 5.85 33.14
C LEU A 27 -1.74 5.54 33.39
N TYR A 28 -1.18 4.53 32.72
CA TYR A 28 0.25 4.24 32.79
C TYR A 28 1.08 5.41 32.23
N GLN A 29 0.70 5.94 31.07
CA GLN A 29 1.35 7.11 30.46
C GLN A 29 1.25 8.35 31.35
N GLN A 30 0.12 8.57 32.03
CA GLN A 30 -0.04 9.67 32.99
C GLN A 30 0.90 9.51 34.20
N MET A 31 1.05 8.30 34.73
CA MET A 31 1.98 8.02 35.83
C MET A 31 3.42 8.31 35.43
N VAL A 32 3.87 7.76 34.30
CA VAL A 32 5.24 7.97 33.79
C VAL A 32 5.47 9.43 33.38
N GLY A 33 4.47 10.06 32.76
CA GLY A 33 4.55 11.44 32.30
C GLY A 33 4.82 12.48 33.38
N ARG A 34 4.55 12.17 34.66
CA ARG A 34 4.88 13.07 35.78
C ARG A 34 6.38 13.33 35.94
N GLY A 35 7.23 12.36 35.59
CA GLY A 35 8.68 12.50 35.62
C GLY A 35 9.28 12.90 34.27
N MET A 36 8.49 13.08 33.22
CA MET A 36 9.01 13.46 31.89
C MET A 36 9.24 14.97 31.72
N ARG A 37 8.89 15.79 32.73
CA ARG A 37 9.13 17.24 32.69
C ARG A 37 10.62 17.56 32.79
N THR A 38 11.10 18.51 32.00
CA THR A 38 12.48 18.97 32.08
C THR A 38 12.72 19.81 33.34
N ALA A 39 13.90 19.65 33.95
CA ALA A 39 14.33 20.43 35.12
C ALA A 39 15.85 20.66 35.09
N PRO A 40 16.37 21.73 35.72
CA PRO A 40 17.80 21.95 35.85
C PRO A 40 18.48 20.75 36.51
N ASN A 41 19.62 20.30 35.97
CA ASN A 41 20.41 19.14 36.43
C ASN A 41 19.74 17.75 36.27
N LYS A 42 18.63 17.65 35.54
CA LYS A 42 17.97 16.39 35.24
C LYS A 42 18.19 15.99 33.79
N ASN A 43 19.06 15.01 33.58
CA ASN A 43 19.42 14.51 32.25
C ASN A 43 18.59 13.29 31.84
N GLU A 44 18.16 12.48 32.81
CA GLU A 44 17.47 11.22 32.57
C GLU A 44 16.35 10.99 33.60
N LEU A 45 15.47 10.05 33.29
CA LEU A 45 14.39 9.59 34.15
C LEU A 45 14.52 8.08 34.30
N LEU A 46 14.75 7.60 35.51
CA LEU A 46 14.76 6.18 35.82
C LEU A 46 13.32 5.67 36.01
N LEU A 47 12.88 4.76 35.14
CA LEU A 47 11.59 4.09 35.25
C LEU A 47 11.78 2.66 35.76
N LEU A 48 11.30 2.38 36.98
CA LEU A 48 11.31 1.05 37.59
C LEU A 48 9.92 0.42 37.51
N ASP A 49 9.78 -0.59 36.66
CA ASP A 49 8.54 -1.32 36.43
C ASP A 49 8.69 -2.79 36.84
N PHE A 50 8.19 -3.12 38.04
CA PHE A 50 8.25 -4.47 38.60
C PHE A 50 7.12 -5.38 38.13
N LEU A 51 6.17 -4.86 37.33
CA LEU A 51 4.95 -5.56 36.94
C LEU A 51 4.91 -5.87 35.43
N TRP A 52 6.03 -5.68 34.72
CA TRP A 52 6.16 -5.91 33.27
C TRP A 52 5.07 -5.16 32.47
N MET A 53 4.70 -3.97 32.92
CA MET A 53 3.73 -3.12 32.22
C MET A 53 4.29 -2.59 30.90
N THR A 54 5.59 -2.41 30.81
CA THR A 54 6.31 -1.86 29.64
C THR A 54 6.22 -2.76 28.40
N GLU A 55 6.02 -4.07 28.56
CA GLU A 55 5.75 -4.97 27.44
C GLU A 55 4.31 -4.83 26.88
N ARG A 56 3.38 -4.36 27.72
CA ARG A 56 1.95 -4.27 27.40
C ARG A 56 1.52 -2.88 26.97
N HIS A 57 2.15 -1.85 27.51
CA HIS A 57 1.80 -0.44 27.28
C HIS A 57 2.98 0.31 26.71
N ASP A 58 2.87 0.68 25.44
CA ASP A 58 3.86 1.53 24.81
C ASP A 58 3.71 2.99 25.26
N LEU A 59 4.83 3.64 25.56
CA LEU A 59 4.86 5.07 25.86
C LEU A 59 4.50 5.87 24.61
N CYS A 60 4.01 7.09 24.80
CA CYS A 60 3.67 7.93 23.65
C CYS A 60 4.98 8.42 23.01
N ARG A 61 5.18 8.08 21.73
CA ARG A 61 6.31 8.54 20.94
C ARG A 61 5.86 9.69 20.04
N PRO A 62 6.75 10.67 19.72
CA PRO A 62 6.38 11.78 18.84
C PRO A 62 5.84 11.34 17.48
N SER A 63 6.34 10.22 16.93
CA SER A 63 5.87 9.61 15.69
C SER A 63 4.37 9.25 15.71
N ALA A 64 3.85 8.79 16.85
CA ALA A 64 2.46 8.40 17.04
C ALA A 64 1.49 9.59 17.11
N LEU A 65 2.01 10.81 17.27
CA LEU A 65 1.19 12.03 17.21
C LEU A 65 0.99 12.54 15.78
N ILE A 66 1.92 12.19 14.90
CA ILE A 66 1.98 12.73 13.55
C ILE A 66 1.41 11.72 12.56
N SER A 67 1.84 10.46 12.68
CA SER A 67 1.33 9.41 11.80
C SER A 67 0.05 8.79 12.32
N LYS A 68 -0.94 8.64 11.43
CA LYS A 68 -2.18 7.89 11.68
C LYS A 68 -1.98 6.38 11.57
N ASP A 69 -0.91 5.95 10.91
CA ASP A 69 -0.59 4.54 10.67
C ASP A 69 0.52 4.07 11.61
N ALA A 70 0.28 2.95 12.30
CA ALA A 70 1.21 2.38 13.25
C ALA A 70 2.52 1.90 12.60
N ASP A 71 2.49 1.46 11.35
CA ASP A 71 3.68 0.96 10.67
C ASP A 71 4.55 2.11 10.15
N ILE A 72 3.93 3.20 9.71
CA ILE A 72 4.64 4.44 9.37
C ILE A 72 5.25 5.05 10.64
N ALA A 73 4.53 5.09 11.76
CA ALA A 73 5.06 5.56 13.03
C ALA A 73 6.33 4.78 13.46
N LYS A 74 6.32 3.45 13.33
CA LYS A 74 7.50 2.61 13.61
C LYS A 74 8.68 2.90 12.68
N ARG A 75 8.43 3.16 11.40
CA ARG A 75 9.49 3.54 10.44
C ARG A 75 10.13 4.87 10.84
N ILE A 76 9.32 5.84 11.23
CA ILE A 76 9.79 7.14 11.74
C ILE A 76 10.61 6.93 13.03
N ASP A 77 10.12 6.12 13.97
CA ASP A 77 10.84 5.82 15.22
C ASP A 77 12.21 5.21 14.98
N LYS A 78 12.31 4.27 14.03
CA LYS A 78 13.58 3.67 13.66
C LYS A 78 14.54 4.72 13.09
N LYS A 79 14.06 5.57 12.17
CA LYS A 79 14.85 6.68 11.62
C LYS A 79 15.31 7.66 12.72
N MET A 80 14.47 7.90 13.75
CA MET A 80 14.79 8.74 14.91
C MET A 80 15.86 8.14 15.81
N MET A 81 15.87 6.82 16.00
CA MET A 81 16.90 6.13 16.78
C MET A 81 18.25 6.11 16.05
N ASP A 82 18.24 6.08 14.72
CA ASP A 82 19.45 5.99 13.89
C ASP A 82 20.15 7.35 13.66
N ARG A 83 19.46 8.49 13.88
CA ARG A 83 20.05 9.84 13.74
C ARG A 83 20.21 10.52 15.10
N GLU A 84 21.44 10.91 15.43
CA GLU A 84 21.75 11.67 16.67
C GLU A 84 21.22 13.11 16.65
N ALA A 85 20.93 13.66 15.46
CA ALA A 85 20.36 15.00 15.31
C ALA A 85 18.84 14.93 15.20
N GLY A 86 18.15 15.86 15.87
CA GLY A 86 16.69 15.99 15.81
C GLY A 86 16.19 16.01 14.37
N ILE A 87 15.20 15.17 14.09
CA ILE A 87 14.59 15.05 12.77
C ILE A 87 13.29 15.85 12.75
N ASP A 88 13.04 16.56 11.66
CA ASP A 88 11.72 17.10 11.39
C ASP A 88 10.72 15.96 11.16
N LEU A 89 9.84 15.76 12.14
CA LEU A 89 8.88 14.68 12.16
C LEU A 89 7.88 14.75 11.00
N LEU A 90 7.52 15.95 10.54
CA LEU A 90 6.59 16.13 9.42
C LEU A 90 7.26 15.72 8.10
N ALA A 91 8.52 16.11 7.90
CA ALA A 91 9.29 15.67 6.75
C ALA A 91 9.52 14.14 6.77
N ALA A 92 9.81 13.58 7.94
CA ALA A 92 10.00 12.14 8.11
C ALA A 92 8.72 11.34 7.81
N GLU A 93 7.54 11.86 8.13
CA GLU A 93 6.26 11.23 7.78
C GLU A 93 6.04 11.20 6.26
N VAL A 94 6.28 12.31 5.56
CA VAL A 94 6.14 12.37 4.10
C VAL A 94 7.10 11.39 3.41
N GLU A 95 8.35 11.34 3.88
CA GLU A 95 9.36 10.41 3.36
C GLU A 95 8.96 8.96 3.62
N ALA A 96 8.55 8.62 4.85
CA ALA A 96 8.14 7.27 5.21
C ALA A 96 6.91 6.79 4.42
N ASN A 97 5.96 7.69 4.13
CA ASN A 97 4.83 7.40 3.23
C ASN A 97 5.29 7.07 1.81
N ARG A 98 6.17 7.91 1.24
CA ARG A 98 6.72 7.67 -0.12
C ARG A 98 7.49 6.36 -0.19
N ASP A 99 8.34 6.08 0.78
CA ASP A 99 9.10 4.83 0.86
C ASP A 99 8.16 3.62 0.93
N ALA A 100 7.08 3.71 1.73
CA ALA A 100 6.08 2.65 1.83
C ALA A 100 5.35 2.38 0.51
N ILE A 101 5.01 3.45 -0.23
CA ILE A 101 4.39 3.34 -1.55
C ILE A 101 5.37 2.69 -2.54
N GLN A 102 6.61 3.16 -2.60
CA GLN A 102 7.63 2.64 -3.51
C GLN A 102 7.93 1.15 -3.26
N GLU A 103 8.10 0.74 -2.00
CA GLU A 103 8.32 -0.67 -1.65
C GLU A 103 7.15 -1.56 -2.08
N ARG A 104 5.93 -1.04 -1.94
CA ARG A 104 4.70 -1.73 -2.36
C ARG A 104 4.67 -1.88 -3.88
N GLU A 105 4.93 -0.81 -4.63
CA GLU A 105 5.05 -0.83 -6.09
C GLU A 105 6.11 -1.82 -6.56
N ASP A 106 7.30 -1.83 -5.94
CA ASP A 106 8.40 -2.73 -6.29
C ASP A 106 8.09 -4.20 -5.99
N SER A 107 7.36 -4.48 -4.90
CA SER A 107 6.88 -5.83 -4.60
C SER A 107 5.86 -6.29 -5.64
N LEU A 108 4.93 -5.41 -6.02
CA LEU A 108 3.87 -5.69 -6.98
C LEU A 108 4.44 -5.89 -8.38
N ALA A 109 5.41 -5.07 -8.80
CA ALA A 109 6.13 -5.23 -10.05
C ALA A 109 6.87 -6.58 -10.14
N ARG A 110 7.46 -7.05 -9.04
CA ARG A 110 8.11 -8.37 -8.95
C ARG A 110 7.10 -9.51 -9.09
N GLU A 111 5.98 -9.42 -8.38
CA GLU A 111 4.90 -10.40 -8.50
C GLU A 111 4.32 -10.45 -9.91
N LEU A 112 4.08 -9.30 -10.53
CA LEU A 112 3.60 -9.19 -11.90
C LEU A 112 4.59 -9.78 -12.91
N ALA A 113 5.89 -9.52 -12.75
CA ALA A 113 6.93 -10.13 -13.58
C ALA A 113 6.91 -11.66 -13.46
N ALA A 114 6.71 -12.20 -12.26
CA ALA A 114 6.54 -13.64 -12.04
C ALA A 114 5.24 -14.19 -12.65
N MET A 115 4.17 -13.40 -12.68
CA MET A 115 2.88 -13.80 -13.26
C MET A 115 2.84 -13.71 -14.79
N ARG A 116 3.61 -12.81 -15.42
CA ARG A 116 3.71 -12.71 -16.89
C ARG A 116 4.06 -14.03 -17.57
N ASN A 117 4.81 -14.89 -16.87
CA ASN A 117 5.23 -16.20 -17.37
C ASN A 117 4.22 -17.33 -17.12
N LYS A 118 3.13 -17.09 -16.36
CA LYS A 118 2.10 -18.10 -16.08
C LYS A 118 1.11 -18.21 -17.25
N GLN A 119 0.92 -19.43 -17.76
CA GLN A 119 -0.01 -19.75 -18.86
C GLN A 119 -1.49 -19.74 -18.43
N ARG A 120 -2.00 -18.60 -17.96
CA ARG A 120 -3.44 -18.41 -17.75
C ARG A 120 -4.14 -17.98 -19.06
N LYS A 121 -5.44 -18.26 -19.21
CA LYS A 121 -6.23 -17.76 -20.36
C LYS A 121 -6.70 -16.31 -20.18
N LEU A 122 -6.90 -15.89 -18.93
CA LEU A 122 -7.43 -14.57 -18.54
C LEU A 122 -6.30 -13.67 -18.01
N VAL A 123 -6.49 -12.35 -18.11
CA VAL A 123 -5.57 -11.31 -17.62
C VAL A 123 -5.80 -11.05 -16.14
N ASP A 124 -4.73 -10.98 -15.36
CA ASP A 124 -4.86 -10.59 -13.97
C ASP A 124 -5.34 -9.12 -13.84
N PRO A 125 -6.27 -8.80 -12.94
CA PRO A 125 -6.77 -7.45 -12.73
C PRO A 125 -5.69 -6.41 -12.49
N ILE A 126 -4.68 -6.76 -11.70
CA ILE A 126 -3.59 -5.85 -11.36
C ILE A 126 -2.70 -5.66 -12.58
N GLN A 127 -2.34 -6.74 -13.29
CA GLN A 127 -1.61 -6.64 -14.55
C GLN A 127 -2.32 -5.72 -15.55
N TYR A 128 -3.64 -5.85 -15.66
CA TYR A 128 -4.44 -4.99 -16.52
C TYR A 128 -4.39 -3.53 -16.06
N ALA A 129 -4.55 -3.25 -14.75
CA ALA A 129 -4.47 -1.91 -14.17
C ALA A 129 -3.17 -1.18 -14.57
N PHE A 130 -2.04 -1.86 -14.39
CA PHE A 130 -0.73 -1.32 -14.76
C PHE A 130 -0.59 -1.09 -16.26
N SER A 131 -1.06 -2.02 -17.09
CA SER A 131 -0.97 -1.85 -18.54
C SER A 131 -1.74 -0.63 -19.04
N ILE A 132 -2.82 -0.24 -18.36
CA ILE A 132 -3.64 0.92 -18.72
C ILE A 132 -3.30 2.17 -17.91
N GLU A 133 -2.23 2.13 -17.11
CA GLU A 133 -1.78 3.21 -16.24
C GLU A 133 -2.90 3.73 -15.31
N ALA A 134 -3.70 2.81 -14.78
CA ALA A 134 -4.79 3.08 -13.84
C ALA A 134 -4.31 2.86 -12.39
N GLU A 135 -3.66 3.87 -11.82
CA GLU A 135 -3.18 3.88 -10.45
C GLU A 135 -4.32 3.71 -9.42
N ASP A 136 -5.48 4.31 -9.72
CA ASP A 136 -6.72 4.19 -8.95
C ASP A 136 -7.22 2.76 -8.82
N LEU A 137 -7.01 1.93 -9.85
CA LEU A 137 -7.38 0.52 -9.84
C LEU A 137 -6.36 -0.36 -9.12
N ALA A 138 -5.07 -0.04 -9.25
CA ALA A 138 -3.98 -0.80 -8.62
C ALA A 138 -3.98 -0.62 -7.09
N ASN A 139 -4.30 0.59 -6.63
CA ASN A 139 -4.29 0.98 -5.22
C ASN A 139 -5.71 1.13 -4.63
N TYR A 140 -6.69 0.44 -5.21
CA TYR A 140 -8.09 0.60 -4.79
C TYR A 140 -8.32 0.09 -3.37
N GLU A 141 -8.79 0.99 -2.49
CA GLU A 141 -9.25 0.67 -1.14
C GLU A 141 -10.73 1.03 -1.00
N PRO A 142 -11.60 0.09 -0.57
CA PRO A 142 -13.03 0.33 -0.43
C PRO A 142 -13.29 1.33 0.71
N ILE A 143 -14.01 2.41 0.39
CA ILE A 143 -14.33 3.49 1.34
C ILE A 143 -15.60 3.13 2.11
N PHE A 144 -16.57 2.53 1.42
CA PHE A 144 -17.86 2.20 2.00
C PHE A 144 -17.96 0.72 2.36
N ALA A 145 -18.65 0.41 3.45
CA ALA A 145 -18.81 -0.97 3.93
C ALA A 145 -19.46 -1.91 2.90
N TRP A 146 -20.31 -1.39 2.00
CA TRP A 146 -20.93 -2.18 0.94
C TRP A 146 -19.96 -2.56 -0.18
N GLU A 147 -18.90 -1.77 -0.40
CA GLU A 147 -17.85 -2.05 -1.40
C GLU A 147 -16.94 -3.20 -0.98
N GLN A 148 -16.86 -3.48 0.33
CA GLN A 148 -16.04 -4.55 0.92
C GLN A 148 -16.61 -5.95 0.67
N GLY A 149 -17.87 -6.05 0.23
CA GLY A 149 -18.49 -7.32 -0.09
C GLY A 149 -17.78 -8.04 -1.25
N PRO A 150 -17.95 -9.37 -1.37
CA PRO A 150 -17.40 -10.11 -2.51
C PRO A 150 -18.01 -9.63 -3.83
N ALA A 151 -17.25 -9.73 -4.92
CA ALA A 151 -17.74 -9.39 -6.24
C ALA A 151 -19.02 -10.19 -6.57
N THR A 152 -20.03 -9.49 -7.09
CA THR A 152 -21.31 -10.11 -7.45
C THR A 152 -21.14 -11.03 -8.67
N ALA A 153 -22.00 -12.05 -8.78
CA ALA A 153 -21.96 -13.01 -9.88
C ALA A 153 -22.03 -12.33 -11.27
N LYS A 154 -22.80 -11.24 -11.40
CA LYS A 154 -22.89 -10.45 -12.64
C LYS A 154 -21.58 -9.74 -12.97
N GLN A 155 -20.91 -9.17 -11.96
CA GLN A 155 -19.61 -8.52 -12.14
C GLN A 155 -18.56 -9.54 -12.59
N ILE A 156 -18.47 -10.69 -11.89
CA ILE A 156 -17.57 -11.79 -12.23
C ILE A 156 -17.78 -12.23 -13.68
N GLN A 157 -19.02 -12.53 -14.06
CA GLN A 157 -19.34 -12.98 -15.41
C GLN A 157 -18.96 -11.94 -16.48
N PHE A 158 -19.17 -10.65 -16.22
CA PHE A 158 -18.78 -9.59 -17.14
C PHE A 158 -17.25 -9.50 -17.30
N LEU A 159 -16.52 -9.54 -16.18
CA LEU A 159 -15.06 -9.45 -16.17
C LEU A 159 -14.42 -10.61 -16.92
N GLU A 160 -14.86 -11.85 -16.66
CA GLU A 160 -14.38 -13.05 -17.36
C GLU A 160 -14.69 -13.01 -18.85
N LYS A 161 -15.91 -12.58 -19.22
CA LYS A 161 -16.30 -12.41 -20.63
C LYS A 161 -15.35 -11.44 -21.35
N ASN A 162 -14.94 -10.36 -20.68
CA ASN A 162 -14.02 -9.37 -21.21
C ASN A 162 -12.53 -9.74 -21.08
N GLY A 163 -12.21 -10.92 -20.54
CA GLY A 163 -10.84 -11.44 -20.49
C GLY A 163 -10.06 -11.10 -19.23
N ILE A 164 -10.73 -10.66 -18.15
CA ILE A 164 -10.14 -10.46 -16.82
C ILE A 164 -10.37 -11.69 -15.95
N TYR A 165 -9.38 -12.04 -15.14
CA TYR A 165 -9.46 -13.11 -14.15
C TYR A 165 -10.14 -12.59 -12.89
N ALA A 166 -11.39 -13.00 -12.68
CA ALA A 166 -12.22 -12.42 -11.63
C ALA A 166 -11.92 -12.97 -10.22
N GLU A 167 -11.31 -14.16 -10.09
CA GLU A 167 -11.01 -14.77 -8.78
C GLU A 167 -10.00 -13.98 -7.94
N SER A 168 -9.13 -13.20 -8.59
CA SER A 168 -8.15 -12.34 -7.91
C SER A 168 -8.71 -10.97 -7.52
N ILE A 169 -9.99 -10.69 -7.79
CA ILE A 169 -10.62 -9.42 -7.41
C ILE A 169 -11.08 -9.50 -5.96
N ALA A 170 -10.54 -8.62 -5.13
CA ALA A 170 -10.74 -8.68 -3.68
C ALA A 170 -12.18 -8.33 -3.27
N ASN A 171 -12.82 -7.37 -3.94
CA ASN A 171 -14.09 -6.80 -3.47
C ASN A 171 -14.97 -6.26 -4.61
N CYS A 172 -16.25 -6.03 -4.34
CA CYS A 172 -17.24 -5.64 -5.34
C CYS A 172 -17.07 -4.19 -5.83
N GLY A 173 -16.51 -3.32 -5.00
CA GLY A 173 -16.18 -1.94 -5.38
C GLY A 173 -15.11 -1.89 -6.47
N MET A 174 -14.02 -2.64 -6.27
CA MET A 174 -12.94 -2.83 -7.25
C MET A 174 -13.49 -3.42 -8.55
N ALA A 175 -14.39 -4.40 -8.44
CA ALA A 175 -15.03 -5.01 -9.61
C ALA A 175 -15.84 -3.98 -10.41
N SER A 176 -16.63 -3.13 -9.76
CA SER A 176 -17.38 -2.04 -10.41
C SER A 176 -16.46 -1.05 -11.12
N LEU A 177 -15.45 -0.55 -10.41
CA LEU A 177 -14.49 0.40 -10.98
C LEU A 177 -13.78 -0.18 -12.22
N MET A 178 -13.43 -1.47 -12.16
CA MET A 178 -12.80 -2.16 -13.27
C MET A 178 -13.73 -2.33 -14.47
N ILE A 179 -14.99 -2.64 -14.23
CA ILE A 179 -16.01 -2.73 -15.27
C ILE A 179 -16.19 -1.39 -15.97
N ASP A 180 -16.32 -0.30 -15.20
CA ASP A 180 -16.45 1.04 -15.74
C ASP A 180 -15.24 1.42 -16.59
N ARG A 181 -14.03 1.06 -16.14
CA ARG A 181 -12.79 1.29 -16.91
C ARG A 181 -12.78 0.52 -18.23
N ILE A 182 -13.23 -0.74 -18.23
CA ILE A 182 -13.33 -1.55 -19.46
C ILE A 182 -14.33 -0.92 -20.43
N ILE A 183 -15.51 -0.53 -19.94
CA ILE A 183 -16.57 0.08 -20.76
C ILE A 183 -16.08 1.40 -21.38
N ASN A 184 -15.48 2.28 -20.57
CA ASN A 184 -14.97 3.57 -21.05
C ASN A 184 -13.89 3.39 -22.12
N ARG A 185 -12.99 2.42 -21.93
CA ARG A 185 -11.94 2.10 -22.92
C ARG A 185 -12.51 1.51 -24.20
N MET A 186 -13.53 0.65 -24.10
CA MET A 186 -14.21 0.10 -25.27
C MET A 186 -14.89 1.21 -26.08
N ASN A 187 -15.55 2.16 -25.40
CA ASN A 187 -16.17 3.33 -26.04
C ASN A 187 -15.13 4.25 -26.69
N ALA A 188 -13.94 4.36 -26.11
CA ALA A 188 -12.81 5.10 -26.67
C ALA A 188 -12.09 4.37 -27.82
N GLY A 189 -12.51 3.16 -28.18
CA GLY A 189 -11.88 2.37 -29.25
C GLY A 189 -10.47 1.89 -28.91
N LEU A 190 -10.14 1.72 -27.63
CA LEU A 190 -8.83 1.26 -27.16
C LEU A 190 -8.71 -0.27 -27.17
N SER A 191 -7.49 -0.76 -27.01
CA SER A 191 -7.17 -2.18 -26.93
C SER A 191 -7.94 -2.90 -25.81
N THR A 192 -8.41 -4.11 -26.11
CA THR A 192 -9.12 -4.96 -25.14
C THR A 192 -8.13 -5.64 -24.19
N PRO A 193 -8.58 -6.11 -23.00
CA PRO A 193 -7.71 -6.87 -22.10
C PRO A 193 -7.06 -8.08 -22.80
N ARG A 194 -7.79 -8.77 -23.69
CA ARG A 194 -7.24 -9.89 -24.47
C ARG A 194 -6.15 -9.47 -25.44
N HIS A 195 -6.28 -8.30 -26.08
CA HIS A 195 -5.23 -7.76 -26.94
C HIS A 195 -3.97 -7.44 -26.15
N ILE A 196 -4.13 -6.76 -25.00
CA ILE A 196 -3.03 -6.45 -24.07
C ILE A 196 -2.29 -7.72 -23.69
N ARG A 197 -3.01 -8.76 -23.22
CA ARG A 197 -2.39 -10.05 -22.85
C ARG A 197 -1.56 -10.65 -23.97
N CYS A 198 -2.14 -10.68 -25.17
CA CYS A 198 -1.52 -11.32 -26.32
C CYS A 198 -0.21 -10.63 -26.66
N LEU A 199 -0.22 -9.30 -26.77
CA LEU A 199 0.94 -8.50 -27.14
C LEU A 199 1.99 -8.46 -26.02
N GLU A 200 1.60 -8.35 -24.75
CA GLU A 200 2.55 -8.37 -23.64
C GLU A 200 3.35 -9.68 -23.53
N ARG A 201 2.77 -10.80 -24.00
CA ARG A 201 3.46 -12.10 -24.11
C ARG A 201 4.65 -12.04 -25.08
N TYR A 202 4.57 -11.20 -26.10
CA TYR A 202 5.64 -10.96 -27.08
C TYR A 202 6.63 -9.87 -26.64
N GLY A 203 6.44 -9.29 -25.45
CA GLY A 203 7.33 -8.27 -24.89
C GLY A 203 6.92 -6.83 -25.17
N PHE A 204 5.77 -6.59 -25.82
CA PHE A 204 5.26 -5.24 -26.04
C PHE A 204 4.95 -4.55 -24.71
N ARG A 205 5.26 -3.26 -24.61
CA ARG A 205 4.99 -2.41 -23.44
C ARG A 205 3.92 -1.37 -23.75
N HIS A 206 3.27 -0.86 -22.69
CA HIS A 206 2.22 0.17 -22.78
C HIS A 206 1.09 -0.16 -23.78
N VAL A 207 0.75 -1.44 -23.96
CA VAL A 207 -0.28 -1.85 -24.93
C VAL A 207 -1.67 -1.29 -24.58
N GLY A 208 -1.87 -0.89 -23.33
CA GLY A 208 -3.11 -0.24 -22.89
C GLY A 208 -3.37 1.12 -23.54
N THR A 209 -2.36 1.79 -24.09
CA THR A 209 -2.54 3.07 -24.82
C THR A 209 -2.87 2.86 -26.30
N TRP A 210 -2.75 1.63 -26.80
CA TRP A 210 -2.96 1.34 -28.21
C TRP A 210 -4.45 1.34 -28.56
N THR A 211 -4.76 1.77 -29.78
CA THR A 211 -6.12 1.63 -30.32
C THR A 211 -6.44 0.15 -30.59
N PHE A 212 -7.72 -0.17 -30.63
CA PHE A 212 -8.21 -1.50 -30.97
C PHE A 212 -7.67 -1.96 -32.33
N GLU A 213 -7.69 -1.06 -33.32
CA GLU A 213 -7.25 -1.35 -34.69
C GLU A 213 -5.74 -1.59 -34.76
N ALA A 214 -4.94 -0.76 -34.10
CA ALA A 214 -3.49 -0.92 -34.01
C ALA A 214 -3.10 -2.27 -33.39
N ALA A 215 -3.72 -2.60 -32.24
CA ALA A 215 -3.47 -3.86 -31.56
C ALA A 215 -3.90 -5.06 -32.42
N SER A 216 -5.05 -4.98 -33.08
CA SER A 216 -5.54 -6.02 -33.98
C SER A 216 -4.60 -6.25 -35.17
N LYS A 217 -4.16 -5.18 -35.84
CA LYS A 217 -3.18 -5.24 -36.95
C LYS A 217 -1.88 -5.91 -36.54
N MET A 218 -1.35 -5.57 -35.37
CA MET A 218 -0.11 -6.18 -34.85
C MET A 218 -0.31 -7.66 -34.56
N ILE A 219 -1.43 -8.05 -33.94
CA ILE A 219 -1.76 -9.46 -33.68
C ILE A 219 -1.90 -10.23 -34.99
N THR A 220 -2.59 -9.69 -36.00
CA THR A 220 -2.69 -10.31 -37.33
C THR A 220 -1.32 -10.48 -37.98
N ARG A 221 -0.43 -9.50 -37.85
CA ARG A 221 0.95 -9.57 -38.37
C ARG A 221 1.76 -10.69 -37.70
N ILE A 222 1.61 -10.87 -36.39
CA ILE A 222 2.22 -11.98 -35.63
C ILE A 222 1.63 -13.32 -36.07
N ALA A 223 0.31 -13.41 -36.21
CA ALA A 223 -0.37 -14.63 -36.64
C ALA A 223 0.06 -15.07 -38.05
N ASN A 224 0.17 -14.13 -39.00
CA ASN A 224 0.66 -14.38 -40.35
C ASN A 224 2.15 -14.76 -40.39
N ASN A 225 2.92 -14.40 -39.36
CA ASN A 225 4.32 -14.78 -39.20
C ASN A 225 4.50 -16.05 -38.34
N GLY A 226 3.51 -16.96 -38.35
CA GLY A 226 3.59 -18.24 -37.62
C GLY A 226 3.65 -18.08 -36.10
N TRP A 227 3.01 -17.03 -35.56
CA TRP A 227 3.07 -16.66 -34.13
C TRP A 227 4.46 -16.28 -33.63
N MET A 228 5.35 -15.84 -34.53
CA MET A 228 6.67 -15.30 -34.19
C MET A 228 6.68 -13.77 -34.35
N LEU A 229 7.53 -13.09 -33.57
CA LEU A 229 7.69 -11.64 -33.71
C LEU A 229 8.22 -11.31 -35.11
N PRO A 230 7.60 -10.38 -35.87
CA PRO A 230 8.05 -10.04 -37.21
C PRO A 230 9.47 -9.48 -37.21
N TYR A 231 10.24 -9.81 -38.25
CA TYR A 231 11.61 -9.34 -38.40
C TYR A 231 11.67 -7.80 -38.41
N GLY A 232 12.62 -7.23 -37.64
CA GLY A 232 12.84 -5.78 -37.53
C GLY A 232 11.92 -5.06 -36.53
N ILE A 233 11.04 -5.77 -35.81
CA ILE A 233 10.27 -5.18 -34.71
C ILE A 233 10.97 -5.47 -33.39
N ASP A 234 11.35 -4.41 -32.67
CA ASP A 234 11.69 -4.51 -31.25
C ASP A 234 10.44 -4.26 -30.42
N ALA A 235 9.93 -5.30 -29.77
CA ALA A 235 8.69 -5.21 -28.99
C ALA A 235 8.77 -4.20 -27.84
N VAL A 236 9.95 -3.99 -27.26
CA VAL A 236 10.12 -3.11 -26.09
C VAL A 236 9.95 -1.64 -26.45
N SER A 237 10.46 -1.23 -27.62
CA SER A 237 10.44 0.16 -28.08
C SER A 237 9.33 0.45 -29.11
N TYR A 238 8.55 -0.55 -29.52
CA TYR A 238 7.57 -0.40 -30.59
C TYR A 238 6.39 0.48 -30.17
N GLN A 239 6.09 1.46 -31.02
CA GLN A 239 4.89 2.28 -30.96
C GLN A 239 4.08 2.08 -32.25
N PRO A 240 2.77 1.82 -32.16
CA PRO A 240 1.93 1.46 -33.29
C PRO A 240 1.48 2.63 -34.18
#